data_AF-A0A1C4YPI7-F1
#
_entry.id   AF-A0A1C4YPI7-F1
#
_cell.length_a   1.000
_cell.length_b   1.000
_cell.length_c   1.000
_cell.angle_alpha   90.00
_cell.angle_beta   90.00
_cell.angle_gamma   90.00
#
_symmetry.space_group_name_H-M   'P 1'
#
loop_
_entity.id
_entity.type
_entity.pdbx_description
1 polymer ?
#
loop_
_entity_poly.entity_id
_entity_poly.type
_entity_poly.pdbx_seq_one_letter_code
_entity_poly.pdbx_strand_id
1 'polypeptide(L)' 'MTQRRALVVRGGWEGHEPVRATELFIPFLEGSGYAVTRPDNSAQGAVWTG' A
#
# COMPACT_ATOMS: atom_id res chain seq x y z
N MET A 1 -23.31 9.38 -4.50
CA MET A 1 -22.83 8.49 -3.42
C MET A 1 -21.37 8.82 -3.14
N THR A 2 -20.97 8.94 -1.88
CA THR A 2 -19.56 9.20 -1.51
C THR A 2 -18.76 7.91 -1.69
N GLN A 3 -17.73 7.92 -2.52
CA GLN A 3 -16.82 6.77 -2.63
C GLN A 3 -16.02 6.60 -1.34
N ARG A 4 -15.87 5.35 -0.90
CA ARG A 4 -15.00 4.99 0.23
C ARG A 4 -13.55 5.12 -0.24
N ARG A 5 -12.66 5.62 0.61
CA ARG A 5 -11.26 5.89 0.26
C ARG A 5 -10.33 5.01 1.09
N ALA A 6 -9.27 4.49 0.47
CA ALA A 6 -8.23 3.72 1.13
C ALA A 6 -6.85 4.28 0.76
N LEU A 7 -5.97 4.45 1.76
CA LEU A 7 -4.57 4.81 1.57
C LEU A 7 -3.71 3.59 1.87
N VAL A 8 -2.94 3.12 0.90
CA VAL A 8 -2.03 1.99 1.09
C VAL A 8 -0.62 2.51 1.27
N VAL A 9 -0.06 2.32 2.46
CA VAL A 9 1.31 2.69 2.82
C VAL A 9 2.18 1.44 2.89
N ARG A 10 3.37 1.51 2.29
CA ARG A 10 4.33 0.40 2.26
C ARG A 10 5.52 0.74 3.15
N GLY A 11 5.77 -0.09 4.16
CA GLY A 11 7.00 -0.09 4.96
C GLY A 11 7.77 -1.39 4.77
N GLY A 12 9.09 -1.31 4.65
CA GLY A 12 9.95 -2.46 4.42
C GLY A 12 10.89 -2.73 5.59
N TRP A 13 11.14 -4.01 5.85
CA TRP A 13 12.28 -4.50 6.63
C TRP A 13 12.90 -5.67 5.86
N GLU A 14 14.08 -6.14 6.28
CA GLU A 14 14.75 -7.26 5.61
C GLU A 14 13.87 -8.53 5.60
N GLY A 15 13.72 -9.13 4.42
CA GLY A 15 12.85 -10.29 4.21
C GLY A 15 11.36 -9.97 4.06
N HIS A 16 10.93 -8.70 4.19
CA HIS A 16 9.56 -8.29 3.91
C HIS A 16 9.36 -7.92 2.44
N GLU A 17 8.27 -8.39 1.83
CA GLU A 17 7.88 -8.05 0.46
C GLU A 17 6.61 -7.17 0.42
N PRO A 18 6.66 -5.90 0.90
CA PRO A 18 5.49 -5.03 0.99
C PRO A 18 4.90 -4.68 -0.38
N VAL A 19 5.71 -4.74 -1.45
CA VAL A 19 5.24 -4.55 -2.83
C VAL A 19 4.32 -5.70 -3.25
N ARG A 20 4.78 -6.95 -3.13
CA ARG A 20 4.00 -8.13 -3.46
C ARG A 20 2.72 -8.20 -2.62
N ALA A 21 2.83 -7.95 -1.31
CA ALA A 21 1.66 -7.89 -0.44
C ALA A 21 0.63 -6.86 -0.93
N THR A 22 1.08 -5.64 -1.25
CA THR A 22 0.18 -4.59 -1.74
C THR A 22 -0.50 -4.96 -3.07
N GLU A 23 0.22 -5.59 -4.00
CA GLU A 23 -0.34 -6.00 -5.30
C GLU A 23 -1.47 -7.03 -5.15
N LEU A 24 -1.47 -7.83 -4.08
CA LEU A 24 -2.56 -8.76 -3.78
C LEU A 24 -3.79 -8.04 -3.20
N PHE A 25 -3.61 -6.99 -2.40
CA PHE A 25 -4.71 -6.32 -1.69
C PHE A 25 -5.38 -5.21 -2.49
N ILE A 26 -4.69 -4.53 -3.41
CA ILE A 26 -5.28 -3.45 -4.22
C ILE A 26 -6.52 -3.94 -4.99
N PRO A 27 -6.48 -5.05 -5.75
CA PRO A 27 -7.64 -5.52 -6.51
C PRO A 27 -8.84 -5.83 -5.62
N PHE A 28 -8.60 -6.35 -4.40
CA PHE A 28 -9.66 -6.62 -3.43
C PHE A 28 -10.34 -5.33 -2.94
N LEU A 29 -9.55 -4.30 -2.64
CA LEU A 29 -10.07 -3.00 -2.19
C LEU A 29 -10.85 -2.30 -3.31
N GLU A 30 -10.33 -2.31 -4.53
CA GLU A 30 -11.01 -1.74 -5.70
C GLU A 30 -12.32 -2.49 -5.98
N GLY A 31 -12.30 -3.82 -5.98
CA GLY A 31 -13.49 -4.66 -6.12
C GLY A 31 -14.54 -4.44 -5.01
N SER A 32 -14.12 -3.99 -3.84
CA SER A 32 -15.00 -3.63 -2.71
C SER A 32 -15.56 -2.20 -2.81
N GLY A 33 -15.21 -1.46 -3.86
CA GLY A 33 -15.69 -0.10 -4.14
C GLY A 33 -14.91 1.00 -3.43
N TYR A 34 -13.62 0.77 -3.14
CA TYR A 34 -12.72 1.80 -2.61
C TYR A 34 -11.95 2.50 -3.74
N ALA A 35 -11.84 3.82 -3.63
CA ALA A 35 -10.83 4.59 -4.35
C ALA A 35 -9.50 4.46 -3.59
N VAL A 36 -8.58 3.68 -4.16
CA VAL A 36 -7.27 3.41 -3.56
C VAL A 36 -6.25 4.45 -3.99
N THR A 37 -5.50 4.99 -3.04
CA THR A 37 -4.36 5.89 -3.31
C THR A 37 -3.11 5.30 -2.70
N ARG A 38 -1.99 5.41 -3.43
CA ARG A 38 -0.66 5.08 -2.93
C ARG A 38 0.13 6.39 -2.85
N PRO A 39 0.65 6.79 -1.68
CA PRO A 39 1.51 7.95 -1.60
C PRO A 39 2.78 7.64 -2.40
N ASP A 40 3.25 8.62 -3.18
CA ASP A 40 4.61 8.57 -3.73
C ASP A 40 5.56 8.62 -2.54
N ASN A 41 6.13 7.46 -2.19
CA ASN A 41 7.31 7.42 -1.36
C ASN A 41 8.41 6.86 -2.24
N SER A 42 9.13 7.76 -2.89
CA SER A 42 10.30 7.46 -3.72
C SER A 42 11.42 6.74 -2.93
N ALA A 43 11.30 6.62 -1.60
CA ALA A 43 12.12 5.77 -0.74
C ALA A 43 11.49 4.38 -0.54
N GLN A 44 11.49 3.54 -1.58
CA GLN A 44 11.40 2.09 -1.38
C GLN A 44 12.73 1.62 -0.78
N GLY A 45 12.84 1.60 0.55
CA GLY A 45 14.07 1.11 1.21
C GLY A 45 14.45 1.76 2.54
N ALA A 46 13.65 2.68 3.11
CA ALA A 46 13.91 3.16 4.46
C ALA A 46 13.60 2.05 5.48
N VAL A 47 14.61 1.22 5.78
CA VAL A 47 14.65 0.39 6.99
C VAL A 47 14.60 1.37 8.16
N TRP A 48 13.55 1.31 8.97
CA TRP A 48 13.48 2.09 10.20
C TRP A 48 14.45 1.47 11.21
N THR A 49 15.70 1.93 11.22
CA THR A 49 16.64 1.73 12.33
C THR A 49 16.37 2.83 13.35
N GLY A 50 15.47 2.56 14.29
CA GLY A 50 15.11 3.43 15.39
C GLY A 50 14.61 2.62 16.57
#